data_AF-A0A1U7GDC2-F1
#
_entry.id   AF-A0A1U7GDC2-F1
#
_cell.length_a   1.000
_cell.length_b   1.000
_cell.length_c   1.000
_cell.angle_alpha   90.00
_cell.angle_beta   90.00
_cell.angle_gamma   90.00
#
_symmetry.space_group_name_H-M   'P 1'
#
loop_
_entity.id
_entity.type
_entity.pdbx_description
1 polymer ?
#
loop_
_entity_poly.entity_id
_entity_poly.type
_entity_poly.pdbx_seq_one_letter_code
_entity_poly.pdbx_strand_id
1 'polypeptide(L)'
;MALKTDMTWEKAKLRWRKMYRGKVYTVSCEALGVPATKEASYQAANAWWKKKRHDLDGVVEPDLFGGVVGKLEFRRDWCRRHHRADEAAEWSRRIEDVRRLDVSEDADPCALLISPSVPERMEFLKRVGSTLPEGIDSLSIEYQVGDGKLWEERYWADRAAEAIPDEKTVGGQVKAWIAGQEAKVHAGQVSPGQHNNVRFCLHHFRDFLGGETLVEAVDEAKIAAYYMKLIGEVAERRKDPARRAGMSRDYAAKHLAVARKFIRYLWSMGLVELPRNIDSREFTFKRAAKSVPTMTTQEVRTLIEKATGQLKLHLLLMVNCGMTQTDIAELKDGEVDWEAGRIVRKRSKTDEHDDVPIVNYKLWPDTFRLLKEHRSGKETVLLTRFGTVWAWEELVDGKYKSNDSIATNYNHLKARLKKADEEYVPKPLKLLRKTSATRIESHEHYGRYVSHFLGHSPRTIKDRNYAAPSDQLFEEIIIWLGRDYGFVR
;
A
#
# COMPACT_ATOMS: atom_id res chain seq x y z
N MET A 1 -7.01 10.74 59.59
CA MET A 1 -6.60 11.10 58.21
C MET A 1 -5.93 9.88 57.59
N ALA A 2 -6.27 9.51 56.34
CA ALA A 2 -5.63 8.39 55.67
C ALA A 2 -4.21 8.75 55.24
N LEU A 3 -3.22 7.91 55.55
CA LEU A 3 -1.83 8.09 55.12
C LEU A 3 -1.75 7.99 53.58
N LYS A 4 -1.13 8.99 52.93
CA LYS A 4 -0.94 8.98 51.47
C LYS A 4 0.28 8.13 51.11
N THR A 5 0.05 6.89 50.72
CA THR A 5 1.10 5.91 50.41
C THR A 5 1.14 5.60 48.92
N ASP A 6 2.29 5.78 48.26
CA ASP A 6 2.48 5.49 46.84
C ASP A 6 2.80 3.99 46.60
N MET A 7 3.26 3.31 47.65
CA MET A 7 3.54 1.87 47.72
C MET A 7 2.55 1.14 48.64
N THR A 8 2.44 -0.18 48.48
CA THR A 8 1.61 -1.05 49.32
C THR A 8 2.42 -1.67 50.45
N TRP A 9 1.95 -1.57 51.70
CA TRP A 9 2.60 -2.15 52.89
C TRP A 9 2.30 -3.64 53.04
N GLU A 10 3.35 -4.47 53.22
CA GLU A 10 3.24 -5.90 53.52
C GLU A 10 3.57 -6.15 55.01
N LYS A 11 2.53 -6.14 55.87
CA LYS A 11 2.68 -6.24 57.35
C LYS A 11 3.46 -7.48 57.81
N ALA A 12 3.27 -8.63 57.17
CA ALA A 12 3.93 -9.89 57.56
C ALA A 12 5.45 -9.88 57.31
N LYS A 13 5.95 -9.01 56.42
CA LYS A 13 7.36 -8.95 56.01
C LYS A 13 8.00 -7.59 56.29
N LEU A 14 7.27 -6.70 56.96
CA LEU A 14 7.71 -5.36 57.36
C LEU A 14 8.38 -4.57 56.21
N ARG A 15 7.78 -4.62 55.02
CA ARG A 15 8.33 -4.02 53.78
C ARG A 15 7.25 -3.39 52.91
N TRP A 16 7.69 -2.53 52.00
CA TRP A 16 6.85 -1.87 51.00
C TRP A 16 7.03 -2.51 49.63
N ARG A 17 5.94 -2.65 48.87
CA ARG A 17 5.97 -3.14 47.49
C ARG A 17 5.25 -2.24 46.50
N LYS A 18 5.67 -2.26 45.25
CA LYS A 18 4.99 -1.61 44.13
C LYS A 18 5.12 -2.45 42.86
N MET A 19 4.02 -2.63 42.15
CA MET A 19 4.03 -3.18 40.79
C MET A 19 4.21 -2.03 39.81
N TYR A 20 5.17 -2.18 38.89
CA TYR A 20 5.46 -1.18 37.86
C TYR A 20 6.02 -1.86 36.61
N ARG A 21 5.42 -1.57 35.44
CA ARG A 21 5.77 -2.18 34.13
C ARG A 21 5.92 -3.72 34.18
N GLY A 22 4.98 -4.40 34.84
CA GLY A 22 4.95 -5.86 34.94
C GLY A 22 5.96 -6.49 35.91
N LYS A 23 6.80 -5.69 36.60
CA LYS A 23 7.74 -6.18 37.63
C LYS A 23 7.36 -5.63 39.01
N VAL A 24 7.65 -6.40 40.06
CA VAL A 24 7.37 -6.01 41.46
C VAL A 24 8.67 -5.55 42.11
N TYR A 25 8.66 -4.34 42.67
CA TYR A 25 9.78 -3.75 43.39
C TYR A 25 9.44 -3.70 44.88
N THR A 26 10.39 -4.09 45.72
CA THR A 26 10.20 -4.13 47.17
C THR A 26 11.35 -3.46 47.90
N VAL A 27 11.08 -2.80 49.02
CA VAL A 27 12.09 -2.23 49.93
C VAL A 27 11.67 -2.46 51.38
N SER A 28 12.58 -2.97 52.22
CA SER A 28 12.35 -3.20 53.65
C SER A 28 12.58 -1.92 54.48
N CYS A 29 12.00 -1.85 55.67
CA CYS A 29 12.24 -0.72 56.58
C CYS A 29 13.71 -0.65 57.04
N GLU A 30 14.35 -1.80 57.20
CA GLU A 30 15.78 -1.91 57.52
C GLU A 30 16.65 -1.30 56.43
N ALA A 31 16.38 -1.59 55.15
CA ALA A 31 17.11 -1.00 54.03
C ALA A 31 16.88 0.53 53.88
N LEU A 32 15.80 1.04 54.46
CA LEU A 32 15.49 2.47 54.52
C LEU A 32 16.06 3.14 55.79
N GLY A 33 16.59 2.37 56.75
CA GLY A 33 17.11 2.89 58.02
C GLY A 33 16.03 3.48 58.95
N VAL A 34 14.78 2.99 58.87
CA VAL A 34 13.64 3.52 59.64
C VAL A 34 12.94 2.44 60.47
N PRO A 35 12.21 2.80 61.54
CA PRO A 35 11.46 1.84 62.35
C PRO A 35 10.47 1.00 61.52
N ALA A 36 10.35 -0.27 61.86
CA ALA A 36 9.58 -1.27 61.11
C ALA A 36 8.05 -1.18 61.32
N THR A 37 7.50 0.03 61.27
CA THR A 37 6.06 0.31 61.36
C THR A 37 5.60 1.03 60.09
N LYS A 38 4.32 0.88 59.73
CA LYS A 38 3.76 1.48 58.51
C LYS A 38 3.77 3.01 58.60
N GLU A 39 3.47 3.53 59.78
CA GLU A 39 3.34 4.96 60.08
C GLU A 39 4.69 5.67 60.05
N ALA A 40 5.76 5.01 60.51
CA ALA A 40 7.10 5.61 60.54
C ALA A 40 7.85 5.51 59.20
N SER A 41 7.50 4.54 58.34
CA SER A 41 8.31 4.20 57.16
C SER A 41 7.74 4.69 55.81
N TYR A 42 6.47 5.10 55.74
CA TYR A 42 5.83 5.39 54.44
C TYR A 42 6.47 6.54 53.65
N GLN A 43 6.98 7.57 54.34
CA GLN A 43 7.61 8.72 53.67
C GLN A 43 8.94 8.32 53.03
N ALA A 44 9.77 7.57 53.77
CA ALA A 44 11.03 7.04 53.27
C ALA A 44 10.82 6.06 52.11
N ALA A 45 9.79 5.21 52.21
CA ALA A 45 9.43 4.29 51.14
C ALA A 45 8.93 5.01 49.87
N ASN A 46 8.10 6.05 50.02
CA ASN A 46 7.67 6.86 48.88
C ASN A 46 8.85 7.61 48.23
N ALA A 47 9.77 8.17 49.03
CA ALA A 47 10.97 8.84 48.53
C ALA A 47 11.89 7.86 47.78
N TRP A 48 12.11 6.67 48.35
CA TRP A 48 12.84 5.58 47.70
C TRP A 48 12.17 5.18 46.39
N TRP A 49 10.84 5.03 46.37
CA TRP A 49 10.12 4.69 45.15
C TRP A 49 10.19 5.80 44.11
N LYS A 50 10.14 7.07 44.51
CA LYS A 50 10.28 8.20 43.59
C LYS A 50 11.65 8.21 42.91
N LYS A 51 12.72 7.95 43.67
CA LYS A 51 14.08 7.79 43.13
C LYS A 51 14.20 6.55 42.25
N LYS A 52 13.71 5.40 42.73
CA LYS A 52 13.76 4.14 41.97
C LYS A 52 12.95 4.23 40.68
N ARG A 53 11.79 4.90 40.70
CA ARG A 53 10.99 5.19 39.52
C ARG A 53 11.74 6.12 38.58
N HIS A 54 12.41 7.17 39.08
CA HIS A 54 13.27 8.02 38.26
C HIS A 54 14.41 7.23 37.58
N ASP A 55 15.00 6.24 38.27
CA ASP A 55 16.05 5.38 37.69
C ASP A 55 15.48 4.32 36.71
N LEU A 56 14.28 3.81 36.96
CA LEU A 56 13.60 2.80 36.11
C LEU A 56 12.92 3.39 34.88
N ASP A 57 12.38 4.60 35.04
CA ASP A 57 12.04 5.51 33.96
C ASP A 57 13.30 6.25 33.48
N GLY A 58 14.49 5.76 33.88
CA GLY A 58 15.81 6.35 33.64
C GLY A 58 15.83 7.00 32.30
N VAL A 59 16.32 8.24 32.25
CA VAL A 59 16.28 9.16 31.10
C VAL A 59 16.70 8.46 29.81
N VAL A 60 15.77 7.68 29.25
CA VAL A 60 15.40 7.67 27.88
C VAL A 60 14.44 8.84 27.88
N GLU A 61 14.92 9.99 27.41
CA GLU A 61 14.04 11.05 26.95
C GLU A 61 12.84 10.36 26.27
N PRO A 62 11.59 10.74 26.57
CA PRO A 62 10.49 10.29 25.73
C PRO A 62 10.96 10.52 24.30
N ASP A 63 10.99 9.47 23.51
CA ASP A 63 11.69 9.49 22.23
C ASP A 63 10.94 10.44 21.30
N LEU A 64 11.27 11.73 21.40
CA LEU A 64 10.62 12.88 20.77
C LEU A 64 10.67 12.77 19.23
N PHE A 65 11.48 11.84 18.73
CA PHE A 65 11.80 11.64 17.33
C PHE A 65 11.61 10.19 16.84
N GLY A 66 11.29 9.21 17.69
CA GLY A 66 11.21 7.79 17.29
C GLY A 66 12.59 7.13 17.04
N GLY A 67 13.67 7.73 17.57
CA GLY A 67 14.99 7.14 17.72
C GLY A 67 16.09 8.03 17.18
N VAL A 68 17.31 7.48 17.11
CA VAL A 68 18.47 8.15 16.48
C VAL A 68 18.18 8.55 15.04
N VAL A 69 17.50 7.69 14.27
CA VAL A 69 17.12 7.99 12.87
C VAL A 69 16.21 9.21 12.79
N GLY A 70 15.20 9.31 13.66
CA GLY A 70 14.30 10.46 13.66
C GLY A 70 14.99 11.77 14.06
N LYS A 71 15.93 11.72 15.02
CA LYS A 71 16.75 12.89 15.40
C LYS A 71 17.56 13.38 14.19
N LEU A 72 18.15 12.46 13.42
CA LEU A 72 18.91 12.79 12.20
C LEU A 72 18.01 13.29 11.05
N GLU A 73 16.82 12.71 10.89
CA GLU A 73 15.84 13.14 9.89
C GLU A 73 15.36 14.58 10.17
N PHE A 74 15.09 14.91 11.43
CA PHE A 74 14.78 16.29 11.82
C PHE A 74 15.91 17.26 11.46
N ARG A 75 17.17 16.95 11.83
CA ARG A 75 18.33 17.80 11.53
C ARG A 75 18.50 18.02 10.02
N ARG A 76 18.35 16.95 9.22
CA ARG A 76 18.38 17.00 7.75
C ARG A 76 17.29 17.93 7.19
N ASP A 77 16.05 17.75 7.64
CA ASP A 77 14.91 18.48 7.08
C ASP A 77 14.87 19.93 7.53
N TRP A 78 15.37 20.23 8.73
CA TRP A 78 15.67 21.59 9.17
C TRP A 78 16.74 22.24 8.28
N CYS A 79 17.89 21.58 8.04
CA CYS A 79 18.93 22.11 7.14
C CYS A 79 18.41 22.39 5.72
N ARG A 80 17.54 21.53 5.18
CA ARG A 80 16.91 21.74 3.86
C ARG A 80 16.05 22.99 3.81
N ARG A 81 15.22 23.21 4.84
CA ARG A 81 14.35 24.39 4.92
C ARG A 81 15.13 25.69 5.07
N HIS A 82 16.31 25.63 5.67
CA HIS A 82 17.19 26.79 5.86
C HIS A 82 18.32 26.89 4.81
N HIS A 83 18.18 26.22 3.65
CA HIS A 83 19.11 26.31 2.52
C HIS A 83 20.57 25.88 2.83
N ARG A 84 20.78 24.97 3.79
CA ARG A 84 22.09 24.43 4.18
C ARG A 84 22.32 23.07 3.50
N ALA A 85 22.58 23.10 2.20
CA ALA A 85 22.61 21.90 1.35
C ALA A 85 23.70 20.88 1.74
N ASP A 86 24.89 21.34 2.09
CA ASP A 86 26.03 20.46 2.43
C ASP A 86 25.78 19.71 3.74
N GLU A 87 25.24 20.39 4.76
CA GLU A 87 24.86 19.78 6.02
C GLU A 87 23.68 18.80 5.86
N ALA A 88 22.70 19.14 5.03
CA ALA A 88 21.60 18.23 4.73
C ALA A 88 22.09 16.95 4.05
N ALA A 89 23.09 17.04 3.17
CA ALA A 89 23.72 15.88 2.53
C ALA A 89 24.49 15.04 3.55
N GLU A 90 25.17 15.67 4.50
CA GLU A 90 25.87 14.98 5.58
C GLU A 90 24.92 14.21 6.51
N TRP A 91 23.83 14.85 6.97
CA TRP A 91 22.81 14.18 7.78
C TRP A 91 22.14 13.03 7.01
N SER A 92 21.93 13.19 5.70
CA SER A 92 21.41 12.11 4.84
C SER A 92 22.34 10.90 4.80
N ARG A 93 23.66 11.11 4.76
CA ARG A 93 24.67 10.04 4.82
C ARG A 93 24.61 9.30 6.16
N ARG A 94 24.57 10.04 7.27
CA ARG A 94 24.50 9.46 8.63
C ARG A 94 23.23 8.65 8.86
N ILE A 95 22.09 9.06 8.30
CA ILE A 95 20.84 8.27 8.34
C ILE A 95 21.03 6.91 7.68
N GLU A 96 21.69 6.89 6.52
CA GLU A 96 21.99 5.66 5.80
C GLU A 96 23.00 4.79 6.56
N ASP A 97 23.99 5.40 7.21
CA ASP A 97 24.94 4.69 8.07
C ASP A 97 24.24 4.03 9.26
N VAL A 98 23.34 4.74 9.96
CA VAL A 98 22.52 4.16 11.05
C VAL A 98 21.66 3.00 10.53
N ARG A 99 21.09 3.12 9.33
CA ARG A 99 20.25 2.07 8.72
C ARG A 99 21.05 0.84 8.29
N ARG A 100 22.36 0.95 8.12
CA ARG A 100 23.29 -0.13 7.74
C ARG A 100 23.97 -0.79 8.92
N LEU A 101 23.91 -0.19 10.12
CA LEU A 101 24.43 -0.81 11.33
C LEU A 101 23.65 -2.11 11.59
N ASP A 102 24.32 -3.24 11.44
CA ASP A 102 23.83 -4.54 11.89
C ASP A 102 23.93 -4.54 13.42
N VAL A 103 22.88 -5.00 14.10
CA VAL A 103 22.80 -4.96 15.57
C VAL A 103 23.64 -6.10 16.15
N SER A 104 24.96 -6.03 15.98
CA SER A 104 25.90 -6.76 16.83
C SER A 104 26.16 -5.95 18.11
N GLU A 105 26.49 -6.64 19.20
CA GLU A 105 26.33 -6.16 20.58
C GLU A 105 27.20 -4.95 21.01
N ASP A 106 28.04 -4.38 20.12
CA ASP A 106 29.00 -3.32 20.49
C ASP A 106 28.88 -2.00 19.69
N ALA A 107 27.90 -1.85 18.79
CA ALA A 107 27.73 -0.61 18.02
C ALA A 107 26.89 0.43 18.79
N ASP A 108 27.45 1.61 19.11
CA ASP A 108 26.71 2.75 19.66
C ASP A 108 26.12 3.63 18.53
N PRO A 109 24.80 3.56 18.26
CA PRO A 109 24.18 4.34 17.20
C PRO A 109 24.15 5.84 17.53
N CYS A 110 24.23 6.21 18.81
CA CYS A 110 24.25 7.60 19.25
C CYS A 110 25.56 8.31 18.89
N ALA A 111 26.64 7.57 18.61
CA ALA A 111 27.87 8.15 18.07
C ALA A 111 27.63 8.91 16.75
N LEU A 112 26.64 8.50 15.95
CA LEU A 112 26.28 9.17 14.69
C LEU A 112 25.50 10.49 14.89
N LEU A 113 25.03 10.78 16.10
CA LEU A 113 24.46 12.07 16.49
C LEU A 113 25.52 13.13 16.82
N ILE A 114 26.78 12.72 17.07
CA ILE A 114 27.87 13.62 17.44
C ILE A 114 28.16 14.58 16.29
N SER A 115 28.01 15.88 16.54
CA SER A 115 28.21 16.93 15.55
C SER A 115 29.69 17.00 15.11
N PRO A 116 29.98 17.37 13.84
CA PRO A 116 31.36 17.47 13.33
C PRO A 116 32.28 18.39 14.12
N SER A 117 31.69 19.34 14.84
CA SER A 117 32.39 20.31 15.69
C SER A 117 32.92 19.71 17.00
N VAL A 118 32.46 18.51 17.40
CA VAL A 118 32.79 17.91 18.69
C VAL A 118 34.28 17.56 18.84
N PRO A 119 34.96 16.91 17.88
CA PRO A 119 36.39 16.59 18.02
C PRO A 119 37.26 17.81 18.27
N GLU A 120 37.01 18.90 17.54
CA GLU A 120 37.75 20.17 17.69
C GLU A 120 37.49 20.82 19.05
N ARG A 121 36.23 20.85 19.50
CA ARG A 121 35.85 21.38 20.82
C ARG A 121 36.41 20.54 21.97
N MET A 122 36.47 19.23 21.80
CA MET A 122 37.09 18.31 22.75
C MET A 122 38.60 18.53 22.87
N GLU A 123 39.29 18.79 21.75
CA GLU A 123 40.71 19.12 21.76
C GLU A 123 40.97 20.47 22.45
N PHE A 124 40.11 21.46 22.21
CA PHE A 124 40.16 22.74 22.91
C PHE A 124 39.99 22.58 24.43
N LEU A 125 39.00 21.80 24.88
CA LEU A 125 38.76 21.54 26.31
C LEU A 125 40.00 20.94 26.99
N LYS A 126 40.65 19.97 26.32
CA LYS A 126 41.91 19.37 26.81
C LYS A 126 43.02 20.42 26.95
N ARG A 127 43.16 21.34 26.01
CA ARG A 127 44.19 22.41 26.06
C ARG A 127 43.96 23.40 27.20
N VAL A 128 42.71 23.64 27.59
CA VAL A 128 42.36 24.53 28.72
C VAL A 128 42.27 23.79 30.06
N GLY A 129 42.74 22.54 30.13
CA GLY A 129 42.80 21.75 31.36
C GLY A 129 41.46 21.16 31.81
N SER A 130 40.43 21.17 30.95
CA SER A 130 39.14 20.55 31.21
C SER A 130 39.08 19.15 30.59
N THR A 131 38.69 18.15 31.37
CA THR A 131 38.44 16.79 30.88
C THR A 131 37.01 16.36 31.18
N LEU A 132 36.38 15.65 30.23
CA LEU A 132 35.09 15.01 30.49
C LEU A 132 35.29 13.77 31.39
N PRO A 133 34.31 13.41 32.22
CA PRO A 133 34.34 12.18 33.00
C PRO A 133 34.52 10.94 32.10
N GLU A 134 35.32 9.96 32.57
CA GLU A 134 35.46 8.68 31.88
C GLU A 134 34.12 7.94 31.84
N GLY A 135 33.79 7.34 30.68
CA GLY A 135 32.56 6.59 30.48
C GLY A 135 31.31 7.42 30.15
N ILE A 136 31.47 8.71 29.83
CA ILE A 136 30.36 9.54 29.33
C ILE A 136 29.86 9.02 27.98
N ASP A 137 28.54 8.89 27.83
CA ASP A 137 27.92 8.36 26.61
C ASP A 137 27.88 9.42 25.48
N SER A 138 27.75 8.95 24.23
CA SER A 138 27.77 9.80 23.03
C SER A 138 26.68 10.87 23.01
N LEU A 139 25.51 10.62 23.62
CA LEU A 139 24.42 11.60 23.68
C LEU A 139 24.79 12.74 24.64
N SER A 140 25.35 12.39 25.79
CA SER A 140 25.84 13.36 26.78
C SER A 140 26.99 14.20 26.24
N ILE A 141 27.91 13.61 25.45
CA ILE A 141 28.98 14.36 24.76
C ILE A 141 28.38 15.37 23.77
N GLU A 142 27.46 14.94 22.92
CA GLU A 142 26.79 15.81 21.95
C GLU A 142 26.01 16.94 22.63
N TYR A 143 25.43 16.68 23.80
CA TYR A 143 24.69 17.68 24.56
C TYR A 143 25.58 18.71 25.27
N GLN A 144 26.68 18.27 25.87
CA GLN A 144 27.55 19.12 26.69
C GLN A 144 28.59 19.88 25.87
N VAL A 145 29.08 19.27 24.79
CA VAL A 145 30.20 19.80 23.99
C VAL A 145 29.81 20.02 22.54
N GLY A 146 28.91 19.19 22.01
CA GLY A 146 28.40 19.30 20.64
C GLY A 146 27.30 20.33 20.46
N ASP A 147 26.51 20.14 19.41
CA ASP A 147 25.42 21.04 19.07
C ASP A 147 24.06 20.51 19.58
N GLY A 148 24.08 19.56 20.53
CA GLY A 148 22.88 18.90 21.06
C GLY A 148 21.85 19.88 21.60
N LYS A 149 22.25 20.84 22.45
CA LYS A 149 21.38 21.91 22.96
C LYS A 149 20.82 22.79 21.84
N LEU A 150 21.66 23.20 20.89
CA LEU A 150 21.26 24.03 19.75
C LEU A 150 20.18 23.33 18.91
N TRP A 151 20.32 22.02 18.70
CA TRP A 151 19.34 21.24 17.94
C TRP A 151 18.03 21.03 18.70
N GLU A 152 18.08 20.90 20.02
CA GLU A 152 16.89 20.86 20.88
C GLU A 152 16.15 22.21 20.87
N GLU A 153 16.89 23.32 20.99
CA GLU A 153 16.34 24.67 20.86
C GLU A 153 15.72 24.90 19.48
N ARG A 154 16.39 24.48 18.40
CA ARG A 154 15.83 24.54 17.03
C ARG A 154 14.56 23.72 16.90
N TYR A 155 14.49 22.54 17.51
CA TYR A 155 13.29 21.71 17.50
C TYR A 155 12.10 22.40 18.17
N TRP A 156 12.32 22.97 19.36
CA TRP A 156 11.26 23.69 20.07
C TRP A 156 10.87 24.99 19.37
N ALA A 157 11.84 25.74 18.84
CA ALA A 157 11.60 26.95 18.06
C ALA A 157 10.82 26.65 16.76
N ASP A 158 11.11 25.54 16.09
CA ASP A 158 10.43 25.10 14.88
C ASP A 158 8.98 24.67 15.14
N ARG A 159 8.70 24.08 16.31
CA ARG A 159 7.31 23.77 16.74
C ARG A 159 6.57 24.97 17.33
N ALA A 160 7.30 25.96 17.83
CA ALA A 160 6.74 27.19 18.38
C ALA A 160 6.49 28.25 17.30
N ALA A 161 7.18 28.17 16.15
CA ALA A 161 6.76 28.87 14.94
C ALA A 161 5.33 28.44 14.61
N GLU A 162 4.41 29.39 14.42
CA GLU A 162 2.99 29.12 14.19
C GLU A 162 2.83 27.98 13.18
N ALA A 163 2.31 26.85 13.65
CA ALA A 163 2.11 25.68 12.81
C ALA A 163 1.30 26.10 11.59
N ILE A 164 1.88 25.92 10.40
CA ILE A 164 1.18 26.21 9.15
C ILE A 164 -0.14 25.43 9.20
N PRO A 165 -1.30 26.09 9.07
CA PRO A 165 -2.58 25.39 9.13
C PRO A 165 -2.58 24.23 8.13
N ASP A 166 -3.03 23.04 8.56
CA ASP A 166 -3.03 21.82 7.74
C ASP A 166 -3.61 22.08 6.34
N GLU A 167 -4.68 22.87 6.24
CA GLU A 167 -5.32 23.26 4.98
C GLU A 167 -4.41 24.01 3.99
N LYS A 168 -3.32 24.63 4.45
CA LYS A 168 -2.33 25.30 3.61
C LYS A 168 -1.17 24.40 3.24
N THR A 169 -1.10 23.19 3.77
CA THR A 169 -0.03 22.22 3.48
C THR A 169 -0.45 21.22 2.41
N VAL A 170 0.54 20.72 1.67
CA VAL A 170 0.35 19.62 0.70
C VAL A 170 -0.21 18.38 1.41
N GLY A 171 0.29 18.06 2.61
CA GLY A 171 -0.16 16.93 3.41
C GLY A 171 -1.64 17.01 3.80
N GLY A 172 -2.08 18.17 4.32
CA GLY A 172 -3.47 18.40 4.67
C GLY A 172 -4.41 18.37 3.45
N GLN A 173 -4.00 18.96 2.32
CA GLN A 173 -4.79 18.89 1.09
C GLN A 173 -4.84 17.48 0.47
N VAL A 174 -3.76 16.71 0.58
CA VAL A 174 -3.75 15.29 0.20
C VAL A 174 -4.73 14.49 1.05
N LYS A 175 -4.76 14.72 2.36
CA LYS A 175 -5.72 14.09 3.29
C LYS A 175 -7.16 14.46 2.93
N ALA A 176 -7.45 15.75 2.69
CA ALA A 176 -8.77 16.22 2.29
C ALA A 176 -9.22 15.60 0.96
N TRP A 177 -8.33 15.55 -0.04
CA TRP A 177 -8.67 14.99 -1.34
C TRP A 177 -8.93 13.48 -1.28
N ILE A 178 -8.12 12.73 -0.50
CA ILE A 178 -8.35 11.29 -0.27
C ILE A 178 -9.69 11.06 0.39
N ALA A 179 -10.03 11.79 1.47
CA ALA A 179 -11.34 11.67 2.12
C ALA A 179 -12.50 11.93 1.14
N GLY A 180 -12.36 12.91 0.25
CA GLY A 180 -13.32 13.15 -0.83
C GLY A 180 -13.39 12.01 -1.87
N GLN A 181 -12.29 11.28 -2.11
CA GLN A 181 -12.34 10.06 -2.93
C GLN A 181 -12.97 8.88 -2.17
N GLU A 182 -12.77 8.75 -0.85
CA GLU A 182 -13.41 7.72 -0.02
C GLU A 182 -14.94 7.88 -0.02
N ALA A 183 -15.44 9.11 0.09
CA ALA A 183 -16.87 9.40 -0.05
C ALA A 183 -17.43 8.94 -1.40
N LYS A 184 -16.65 9.06 -2.49
CA LYS A 184 -17.04 8.55 -3.82
C LYS A 184 -17.06 7.03 -3.90
N VAL A 185 -16.23 6.34 -3.12
CA VAL A 185 -16.28 4.88 -3.00
C VAL A 185 -17.57 4.46 -2.29
N HIS A 186 -17.90 5.11 -1.17
CA HIS A 186 -19.15 4.85 -0.45
C HIS A 186 -20.40 5.15 -1.29
N ALA A 187 -20.31 6.12 -2.20
CA ALA A 187 -21.36 6.45 -3.16
C ALA A 187 -21.37 5.57 -4.43
N GLY A 188 -20.52 4.53 -4.53
CA GLY A 188 -20.45 3.63 -5.70
C GLY A 188 -19.80 4.23 -6.95
N GLN A 189 -19.38 5.51 -6.93
CA GLN A 189 -18.84 6.21 -8.10
C GLN A 189 -17.40 5.80 -8.46
N VAL A 190 -16.66 5.23 -7.50
CA VAL A 190 -15.26 4.81 -7.64
C VAL A 190 -15.07 3.47 -6.95
N SER A 191 -14.39 2.53 -7.61
CA SER A 191 -14.10 1.24 -6.96
C SER A 191 -13.04 1.38 -5.84
N PRO A 192 -13.10 0.55 -4.78
CA PRO A 192 -12.07 0.53 -3.74
C PRO A 192 -10.64 0.37 -4.30
N GLY A 193 -10.48 -0.48 -5.31
CA GLY A 193 -9.19 -0.69 -5.98
C GLY A 193 -8.70 0.56 -6.72
N GLN A 194 -9.60 1.31 -7.37
CA GLN A 194 -9.26 2.58 -8.01
C GLN A 194 -8.85 3.65 -6.98
N HIS A 195 -9.60 3.77 -5.88
CA HIS A 195 -9.27 4.67 -4.78
C HIS A 195 -7.86 4.39 -4.23
N ASN A 196 -7.58 3.14 -3.88
CA ASN A 196 -6.29 2.73 -3.32
C ASN A 196 -5.12 3.04 -4.27
N ASN A 197 -5.32 2.83 -5.57
CA ASN A 197 -4.36 3.20 -6.60
C ASN A 197 -4.07 4.72 -6.65
N VAL A 198 -5.12 5.55 -6.59
CA VAL A 198 -4.97 7.02 -6.57
C VAL A 198 -4.23 7.43 -5.30
N ARG A 199 -4.58 6.87 -4.15
CA ARG A 199 -3.91 7.12 -2.87
C ARG A 199 -2.41 6.85 -2.93
N PHE A 200 -1.99 5.69 -3.44
CA PHE A 200 -0.55 5.37 -3.57
C PHE A 200 0.18 6.34 -4.50
N CYS A 201 -0.41 6.68 -5.65
CA CYS A 201 0.19 7.64 -6.58
C CYS A 201 0.32 9.04 -5.96
N LEU A 202 -0.70 9.46 -5.23
CA LEU A 202 -0.72 10.76 -4.59
C LEU A 202 0.27 10.85 -3.43
N HIS A 203 0.38 9.82 -2.59
CA HIS A 203 1.38 9.80 -1.52
C HIS A 203 2.80 9.88 -2.07
N HIS A 204 3.08 9.23 -3.20
CA HIS A 204 4.38 9.38 -3.85
C HIS A 204 4.67 10.82 -4.29
N PHE A 205 3.66 11.57 -4.73
CA PHE A 205 3.81 12.99 -5.06
C PHE A 205 3.96 13.85 -3.80
N ARG A 206 3.15 13.60 -2.76
CA ARG A 206 3.28 14.23 -1.44
C ARG A 206 4.68 14.04 -0.87
N ASP A 207 5.20 12.82 -0.88
CA ASP A 207 6.51 12.48 -0.31
C ASP A 207 7.66 13.08 -1.12
N PHE A 208 7.44 13.34 -2.41
CA PHE A 208 8.38 14.11 -3.23
C PHE A 208 8.43 15.58 -2.85
N LEU A 209 7.27 16.21 -2.63
CA LEU A 209 7.20 17.64 -2.26
C LEU A 209 7.61 17.87 -0.80
N GLY A 210 7.18 16.98 0.09
CA GLY A 210 7.12 17.17 1.54
C GLY A 210 5.68 17.39 2.00
N GLY A 211 5.26 16.70 3.07
CA GLY A 211 3.91 16.85 3.62
C GLY A 211 3.65 18.25 4.19
N GLU A 212 4.66 18.83 4.82
CA GLU A 212 4.60 20.15 5.46
C GLU A 212 4.80 21.32 4.48
N THR A 213 5.02 21.04 3.20
CA THR A 213 5.23 22.09 2.19
C THR A 213 3.93 22.87 1.96
N LEU A 214 4.03 24.20 1.88
CA LEU A 214 2.91 25.05 1.50
C LEU A 214 2.41 24.69 0.09
N VAL A 215 1.09 24.63 -0.08
CA VAL A 215 0.47 24.33 -1.37
C VAL A 215 0.85 25.36 -2.44
N GLU A 216 1.02 26.62 -2.04
CA GLU A 216 1.43 27.74 -2.92
C GLU A 216 2.79 27.50 -3.58
N ALA A 217 3.64 26.66 -2.99
CA ALA A 217 4.94 26.31 -3.56
C ALA A 217 4.85 25.29 -4.72
N VAL A 218 3.65 24.81 -5.06
CA VAL A 218 3.42 23.89 -6.18
C VAL A 218 3.29 24.67 -7.48
N ASP A 219 4.41 24.86 -8.17
CA ASP A 219 4.56 25.66 -9.38
C ASP A 219 5.05 24.84 -10.59
N GLU A 220 5.37 25.52 -11.69
CA GLU A 220 5.95 24.91 -12.90
C GLU A 220 7.24 24.13 -12.61
N ALA A 221 8.08 24.63 -11.70
CA ALA A 221 9.36 24.02 -11.38
C ALA A 221 9.15 22.69 -10.62
N LYS A 222 8.17 22.62 -9.70
CA LYS A 222 7.83 21.38 -8.99
C LYS A 222 7.30 20.30 -9.91
N ILE A 223 6.48 20.64 -10.90
CA ILE A 223 5.98 19.66 -11.89
C ILE A 223 7.15 19.12 -12.73
N ALA A 224 8.02 20.01 -13.22
CA ALA A 224 9.19 19.63 -14.00
C ALA A 224 10.12 18.72 -13.21
N ALA A 225 10.41 19.07 -11.94
CA ALA A 225 11.25 18.28 -11.05
C ALA A 225 10.62 16.91 -10.74
N TYR A 226 9.30 16.85 -10.52
CA TYR A 226 8.62 15.57 -10.29
C TYR A 226 8.67 14.68 -11.53
N TYR A 227 8.49 15.24 -12.73
CA TYR A 227 8.65 14.49 -13.98
C TYR A 227 10.08 13.93 -14.12
N MET A 228 11.11 14.73 -13.81
CA MET A 228 12.50 14.27 -13.83
C MET A 228 12.76 13.15 -12.82
N LYS A 229 12.18 13.22 -11.61
CA LYS A 229 12.22 12.10 -10.64
C LYS A 229 11.63 10.83 -11.23
N LEU A 230 10.44 10.90 -11.82
CA LEU A 230 9.78 9.75 -12.43
C LEU A 230 10.57 9.18 -13.63
N ILE A 231 11.24 10.02 -14.42
CA ILE A 231 12.19 9.56 -15.45
C ILE A 231 13.35 8.79 -14.80
N GLY A 232 13.93 9.30 -13.71
CA GLY A 232 14.99 8.65 -12.96
C GLY A 232 14.61 7.24 -12.54
N GLU A 233 13.45 7.09 -11.90
CA GLU A 233 12.92 5.78 -11.46
C GLU A 233 12.65 4.84 -12.64
N VAL A 234 12.24 5.37 -13.80
CA VAL A 234 12.09 4.59 -15.03
C VAL A 234 13.45 4.13 -15.57
N ALA A 235 14.49 4.97 -15.46
CA ALA A 235 15.84 4.62 -15.88
C ALA A 235 16.44 3.54 -14.96
N GLU A 236 16.26 3.65 -13.64
CA GLU A 236 16.66 2.64 -12.67
C GLU A 236 16.05 1.26 -12.98
N ARG A 237 14.74 1.23 -13.26
CA ARG A 237 14.08 -0.04 -13.60
C ARG A 237 14.62 -0.69 -14.87
N ARG A 238 15.13 0.10 -15.83
CA ARG A 238 15.76 -0.46 -17.04
C ARG A 238 17.14 -1.01 -16.77
N LYS A 239 17.86 -0.45 -15.80
CA LYS A 239 19.18 -0.92 -15.40
C LYS A 239 19.10 -2.21 -14.59
N ASP A 240 17.98 -2.46 -13.90
CA ASP A 240 17.76 -3.68 -13.12
C ASP A 240 17.07 -4.79 -13.96
N PRO A 241 17.80 -5.87 -14.32
CA PRO A 241 17.24 -6.98 -15.08
C PRO A 241 16.12 -7.72 -14.33
N ALA A 242 16.19 -7.75 -12.99
CA ALA A 242 15.18 -8.37 -12.13
C ALA A 242 13.95 -7.48 -11.93
N ARG A 243 14.03 -6.19 -12.33
CA ARG A 243 12.95 -5.19 -12.26
C ARG A 243 12.35 -5.03 -10.86
N ARG A 244 13.19 -5.18 -9.83
CA ARG A 244 12.86 -4.98 -8.41
C ARG A 244 12.93 -3.49 -8.04
N ALA A 245 13.93 -2.78 -8.57
CA ALA A 245 14.09 -1.34 -8.37
C ALA A 245 13.35 -0.52 -9.44
N GLY A 246 12.98 0.71 -9.06
CA GLY A 246 12.39 1.70 -9.96
C GLY A 246 10.99 1.37 -10.49
N MET A 247 10.53 2.21 -11.41
CA MET A 247 9.14 2.24 -11.88
C MET A 247 8.99 1.93 -13.37
N SER A 248 7.92 1.23 -13.76
CA SER A 248 7.61 1.05 -15.19
C SER A 248 7.12 2.36 -15.81
N ARG A 249 7.37 2.58 -17.10
CA ARG A 249 6.87 3.77 -17.84
C ARG A 249 5.36 3.96 -17.67
N ASP A 250 4.59 2.88 -17.76
CA ASP A 250 3.13 2.93 -17.63
C ASP A 250 2.69 3.37 -16.23
N TYR A 251 3.40 2.93 -15.20
CA TYR A 251 3.12 3.31 -13.83
C TYR A 251 3.56 4.75 -13.54
N ALA A 252 4.72 5.18 -14.04
CA ALA A 252 5.18 6.57 -13.95
C ALA A 252 4.19 7.55 -14.61
N ALA A 253 3.66 7.17 -15.78
CA ALA A 253 2.59 7.94 -16.44
C ALA A 253 1.34 8.08 -15.57
N LYS A 254 0.97 7.03 -14.84
CA LYS A 254 -0.17 7.05 -13.91
C LYS A 254 0.09 7.97 -12.71
N HIS A 255 1.29 7.92 -12.13
CA HIS A 255 1.72 8.81 -11.06
C HIS A 255 1.63 10.28 -11.49
N LEU A 256 2.21 10.62 -12.65
CA LEU A 256 2.14 11.97 -13.20
C LEU A 256 0.68 12.41 -13.47
N ALA A 257 -0.16 11.52 -14.01
CA ALA A 257 -1.56 11.84 -14.26
C ALA A 257 -2.35 12.12 -12.96
N VAL A 258 -2.09 11.36 -11.88
CA VAL A 258 -2.70 11.61 -10.57
C VAL A 258 -2.20 12.92 -9.97
N ALA A 259 -0.90 13.20 -10.05
CA ALA A 259 -0.33 14.47 -9.59
C ALA A 259 -0.96 15.67 -10.31
N ARG A 260 -1.10 15.63 -11.64
CA ARG A 260 -1.79 16.67 -12.42
C ARG A 260 -3.25 16.86 -11.98
N LYS A 261 -3.96 15.75 -11.74
CA LYS A 261 -5.35 15.82 -11.26
C LYS A 261 -5.44 16.49 -9.88
N PHE A 262 -4.49 16.21 -8.99
CA PHE A 262 -4.40 16.85 -7.69
C PHE A 262 -4.09 18.36 -7.80
N ILE A 263 -3.14 18.75 -8.65
CA ILE A 263 -2.81 20.17 -8.88
C ILE A 263 -4.03 20.94 -9.42
N ARG A 264 -4.79 20.34 -10.35
CA ARG A 264 -6.05 20.93 -10.82
C ARG A 264 -7.09 21.05 -9.73
N TYR A 265 -7.13 20.10 -8.79
CA TYR A 265 -7.98 20.21 -7.60
C TYR A 265 -7.55 21.39 -6.73
N LEU A 266 -6.25 21.55 -6.42
CA LEU A 266 -5.74 22.70 -5.67
C LEU A 266 -6.10 24.03 -6.34
N TRP A 267 -5.94 24.11 -7.66
CA TRP A 267 -6.33 25.28 -8.45
C TRP A 267 -7.84 25.56 -8.37
N SER A 268 -8.68 24.52 -8.49
CA SER A 268 -10.14 24.69 -8.36
C SER A 268 -10.60 25.14 -6.97
N MET A 269 -9.78 24.90 -5.94
CA MET A 269 -9.99 25.37 -4.57
C MET A 269 -9.43 26.78 -4.34
N GLY A 270 -8.83 27.42 -5.37
CA GLY A 270 -8.20 28.74 -5.25
C GLY A 270 -6.91 28.75 -4.43
N LEU A 271 -6.25 27.61 -4.27
CA LEU A 271 -5.06 27.46 -3.41
C LEU A 271 -3.74 27.68 -4.17
N VAL A 272 -3.74 27.53 -5.48
CA VAL A 272 -2.57 27.69 -6.35
C VAL A 272 -2.98 28.27 -7.68
N GLU A 273 -2.06 28.97 -8.34
CA GLU A 273 -2.17 29.25 -9.77
C GLU A 273 -1.86 27.99 -10.58
N LEU A 274 -2.58 27.78 -11.70
CA LEU A 274 -2.39 26.59 -12.50
C LEU A 274 -1.04 26.66 -13.25
N PRO A 275 -0.09 25.73 -13.01
CA PRO A 275 1.21 25.80 -13.67
C PRO A 275 1.09 25.69 -15.19
N ARG A 276 1.73 26.60 -15.91
CA ARG A 276 1.61 26.71 -17.38
C ARG A 276 2.08 25.47 -18.14
N ASN A 277 3.00 24.71 -17.55
CA ASN A 277 3.56 23.50 -18.13
C ASN A 277 2.78 22.22 -17.75
N ILE A 278 1.63 22.32 -17.07
CA ILE A 278 0.89 21.14 -16.59
C ILE A 278 0.51 20.17 -17.72
N ASP A 279 0.20 20.68 -18.91
CA ASP A 279 -0.15 19.91 -20.11
C ASP A 279 0.99 19.83 -21.14
N SER A 280 2.22 20.18 -20.76
CA SER A 280 3.36 20.14 -21.67
C SER A 280 3.52 18.73 -22.27
N ARG A 281 3.67 18.69 -23.61
CA ARG A 281 3.95 17.45 -24.35
C ARG A 281 5.33 16.87 -24.01
N GLU A 282 6.23 17.68 -23.46
CA GLU A 282 7.53 17.22 -22.99
C GLU A 282 7.41 16.29 -21.78
N PHE A 283 6.37 16.48 -20.96
CA PHE A 283 6.08 15.67 -19.78
C PHE A 283 5.17 14.49 -20.15
N THR A 284 5.65 13.64 -21.05
CA THR A 284 4.91 12.47 -21.54
C THR A 284 5.76 11.21 -21.57
N PHE A 285 5.17 10.10 -21.11
CA PHE A 285 5.79 8.78 -21.21
C PHE A 285 5.23 8.06 -22.43
N LYS A 286 6.03 7.96 -23.51
CA LYS A 286 5.64 7.21 -24.71
C LYS A 286 5.41 5.73 -24.38
N ARG A 287 4.19 5.25 -24.66
CA ARG A 287 3.83 3.84 -24.57
C ARG A 287 4.32 3.13 -25.83
N ALA A 288 5.06 2.05 -25.67
CA ALA A 288 5.37 1.17 -26.78
C ALA A 288 4.10 0.37 -27.14
N ALA A 289 3.81 0.22 -28.43
CA ALA A 289 2.81 -0.72 -28.88
C ALA A 289 3.26 -2.13 -28.43
N LYS A 290 2.46 -2.78 -27.58
CA LYS A 290 2.70 -4.16 -27.15
C LYS A 290 1.67 -5.03 -27.87
N SER A 291 2.12 -6.08 -28.55
CA SER A 291 1.23 -7.14 -28.99
C SER A 291 0.48 -7.68 -27.76
N VAL A 292 -0.81 -8.00 -27.93
CA VAL A 292 -1.60 -8.57 -26.84
C VAL A 292 -1.07 -9.99 -26.62
N PRO A 293 -0.46 -10.31 -25.46
CA PRO A 293 -0.01 -11.67 -25.21
C PRO A 293 -1.23 -12.59 -25.11
N THR A 294 -1.20 -13.70 -25.83
CA THR A 294 -2.23 -14.74 -25.84
C THR A 294 -1.65 -16.10 -25.44
N MET A 295 -2.53 -17.05 -25.14
CA MET A 295 -2.20 -18.46 -24.91
C MET A 295 -2.44 -19.27 -26.20
N THR A 296 -1.65 -20.31 -26.42
CA THR A 296 -1.92 -21.31 -27.47
C THR A 296 -3.12 -22.17 -27.06
N THR A 297 -3.73 -22.89 -28.00
CA THR A 297 -4.80 -23.85 -27.68
C THR A 297 -4.31 -24.87 -26.66
N GLN A 298 -3.10 -25.39 -26.86
CA GLN A 298 -2.49 -26.39 -25.98
C GLN A 298 -2.30 -25.86 -24.55
N GLU A 299 -1.78 -24.65 -24.37
CA GLU A 299 -1.63 -24.05 -23.04
C GLU A 299 -2.97 -23.89 -22.31
N VAL A 300 -4.04 -23.49 -23.02
CA VAL A 300 -5.38 -23.37 -22.44
C VAL A 300 -5.91 -24.74 -22.02
N ARG A 301 -5.76 -25.75 -22.89
CA ARG A 301 -6.15 -27.13 -22.60
C ARG A 301 -5.42 -27.69 -21.40
N THR A 302 -4.09 -27.59 -21.37
CA THR A 302 -3.25 -28.05 -20.25
C THR A 302 -3.71 -27.43 -18.94
N LEU A 303 -3.98 -26.13 -18.90
CA LEU A 303 -4.48 -25.46 -17.69
C LEU A 303 -5.84 -26.00 -17.23
N ILE A 304 -6.80 -26.21 -18.15
CA ILE A 304 -8.16 -26.66 -17.82
C ILE A 304 -8.19 -28.15 -17.46
N GLU A 305 -7.47 -29.00 -18.20
CA GLU A 305 -7.42 -30.45 -17.97
C GLU A 305 -6.75 -30.78 -16.65
N LYS A 306 -5.71 -30.03 -16.26
CA LYS A 306 -4.99 -30.21 -15.00
C LYS A 306 -5.66 -29.50 -13.82
N ALA A 307 -6.55 -28.54 -14.04
CA ALA A 307 -7.32 -27.93 -12.96
C ALA A 307 -8.30 -28.93 -12.34
N THR A 308 -8.51 -28.83 -11.02
CA THR A 308 -9.41 -29.72 -10.26
C THR A 308 -10.47 -28.91 -9.51
N GLY A 309 -11.61 -29.55 -9.22
CA GLY A 309 -12.74 -28.95 -8.53
C GLY A 309 -13.23 -27.66 -9.18
N GLN A 310 -13.64 -26.68 -8.35
CA GLN A 310 -14.17 -25.40 -8.83
C GLN A 310 -13.19 -24.58 -9.67
N LEU A 311 -11.86 -24.77 -9.51
CA LEU A 311 -10.91 -24.05 -10.37
C LEU A 311 -11.13 -24.41 -11.84
N LYS A 312 -11.40 -25.68 -12.17
CA LYS A 312 -11.67 -26.11 -13.55
C LYS A 312 -12.87 -25.38 -14.12
N LEU A 313 -13.96 -25.27 -13.35
CA LEU A 313 -15.13 -24.47 -13.72
C LEU A 313 -14.77 -23.00 -13.93
N HIS A 314 -14.01 -22.38 -13.02
CA HIS A 314 -13.61 -20.98 -13.17
C HIS A 314 -12.84 -20.76 -14.48
N LEU A 315 -11.86 -21.61 -14.80
CA LEU A 315 -11.10 -21.48 -16.04
C LEU A 315 -12.00 -21.65 -17.28
N LEU A 316 -12.93 -22.60 -17.24
CA LEU A 316 -13.93 -22.80 -18.30
C LEU A 316 -14.83 -21.57 -18.48
N LEU A 317 -15.36 -20.98 -17.42
CA LEU A 317 -16.15 -19.74 -17.50
C LEU A 317 -15.36 -18.57 -18.09
N MET A 318 -14.06 -18.47 -17.80
CA MET A 318 -13.20 -17.43 -18.38
C MET A 318 -13.02 -17.59 -19.89
N VAL A 319 -12.94 -18.82 -20.42
CA VAL A 319 -12.76 -19.04 -21.86
C VAL A 319 -14.08 -19.18 -22.62
N ASN A 320 -15.13 -19.73 -22.00
CA ASN A 320 -16.46 -19.94 -22.59
C ASN A 320 -17.26 -18.63 -22.61
N CYS A 321 -17.18 -17.82 -21.54
CA CYS A 321 -18.02 -16.63 -21.37
C CYS A 321 -17.20 -15.34 -21.28
N GLY A 322 -15.88 -15.42 -21.43
CA GLY A 322 -15.02 -14.25 -21.35
C GLY A 322 -15.05 -13.61 -19.97
N MET A 323 -15.41 -14.30 -18.89
CA MET A 323 -15.58 -13.69 -17.57
C MET A 323 -14.23 -13.34 -16.89
N THR A 324 -14.22 -12.30 -16.05
CA THR A 324 -13.16 -12.04 -15.07
C THR A 324 -13.46 -12.74 -13.75
N GLN A 325 -12.50 -12.77 -12.82
CA GLN A 325 -12.72 -13.34 -11.48
C GLN A 325 -13.88 -12.68 -10.73
N THR A 326 -14.02 -11.36 -10.86
CA THR A 326 -15.15 -10.60 -10.28
C THR A 326 -16.47 -11.00 -10.93
N ASP A 327 -16.52 -11.08 -12.27
CA ASP A 327 -17.74 -11.50 -12.97
C ASP A 327 -18.17 -12.91 -12.50
N ILE A 328 -17.22 -13.85 -12.32
CA ILE A 328 -17.49 -15.20 -11.80
C ILE A 328 -18.00 -15.16 -10.35
N ALA A 329 -17.36 -14.35 -9.48
CA ALA A 329 -17.70 -14.26 -8.07
C ALA A 329 -19.07 -13.62 -7.81
N GLU A 330 -19.53 -12.77 -8.72
CA GLU A 330 -20.82 -12.05 -8.64
C GLU A 330 -21.93 -12.71 -9.46
N LEU A 331 -21.68 -13.85 -10.10
CA LEU A 331 -22.68 -14.56 -10.90
C LEU A 331 -23.89 -14.94 -10.02
N LYS A 332 -25.08 -14.51 -10.41
CA LYS A 332 -26.32 -14.74 -9.66
C LYS A 332 -27.07 -15.96 -10.18
N ASP A 333 -27.78 -16.65 -9.30
CA ASP A 333 -28.52 -17.87 -9.61
C ASP A 333 -29.64 -17.63 -10.61
N GLY A 334 -30.29 -16.46 -10.53
CA GLY A 334 -31.29 -16.00 -11.50
C GLY A 334 -30.73 -15.59 -12.86
N GLU A 335 -29.40 -15.47 -13.02
CA GLU A 335 -28.76 -15.21 -14.33
C GLU A 335 -28.49 -16.51 -15.10
N VAL A 336 -28.75 -17.68 -14.49
CA VAL A 336 -28.47 -18.98 -15.09
C VAL A 336 -29.79 -19.65 -15.51
N ASP A 337 -29.90 -19.95 -16.80
CA ASP A 337 -30.92 -20.85 -17.31
C ASP A 337 -30.46 -22.30 -17.11
N TRP A 338 -30.94 -22.90 -16.02
CA TRP A 338 -30.60 -24.25 -15.58
C TRP A 338 -31.19 -25.37 -16.45
N GLU A 339 -32.12 -25.03 -17.34
CA GLU A 339 -32.72 -25.96 -18.30
C GLU A 339 -31.96 -25.89 -19.63
N ALA A 340 -31.83 -24.69 -20.20
CA ALA A 340 -31.21 -24.49 -21.51
C ALA A 340 -29.67 -24.51 -21.48
N GLY A 341 -29.06 -24.41 -20.30
CA GLY A 341 -27.60 -24.36 -20.16
C GLY A 341 -27.01 -23.06 -20.65
N ARG A 342 -27.56 -21.94 -20.18
CA ARG A 342 -27.15 -20.59 -20.57
C ARG A 342 -26.90 -19.71 -19.36
N ILE A 343 -26.03 -18.72 -19.55
CA ILE A 343 -25.92 -17.59 -18.63
C ILE A 343 -26.39 -16.36 -19.39
N VAL A 344 -27.46 -15.72 -18.90
CA VAL A 344 -28.01 -14.49 -19.46
C VAL A 344 -27.78 -13.39 -18.43
N ARG A 345 -26.82 -12.50 -18.71
CA ARG A 345 -26.46 -11.46 -17.73
C ARG A 345 -26.01 -10.16 -18.33
N LYS A 346 -26.19 -9.11 -17.54
CA LYS A 346 -25.50 -7.82 -17.69
C LYS A 346 -24.23 -7.86 -16.85
N ARG A 347 -23.14 -7.25 -17.34
CA ARG A 347 -21.87 -7.24 -16.61
C ARG A 347 -21.93 -6.28 -15.44
N SER A 348 -21.76 -6.77 -14.20
CA SER A 348 -21.92 -6.01 -12.96
C SER A 348 -21.09 -4.72 -12.90
N LYS A 349 -19.85 -4.72 -13.41
CA LYS A 349 -18.99 -3.52 -13.37
C LYS A 349 -19.60 -2.30 -14.09
N THR A 350 -20.53 -2.52 -15.01
CA THR A 350 -21.12 -1.49 -15.85
C THR A 350 -22.64 -1.67 -15.95
N ASP A 351 -23.26 -2.36 -15.00
CA ASP A 351 -24.69 -2.68 -15.06
C ASP A 351 -25.58 -1.45 -14.89
N GLU A 352 -25.10 -0.40 -14.24
CA GLU A 352 -25.74 0.92 -14.12
C GLU A 352 -25.87 1.68 -15.45
N HIS A 353 -25.19 1.26 -16.52
CA HIS A 353 -25.25 1.93 -17.82
C HIS A 353 -26.25 1.25 -18.75
N ASP A 354 -27.21 2.00 -19.28
CA ASP A 354 -28.25 1.48 -20.19
C ASP A 354 -27.66 0.86 -21.47
N ASP A 355 -26.58 1.43 -21.98
CA ASP A 355 -25.91 0.97 -23.21
C ASP A 355 -25.14 -0.37 -23.05
N VAL A 356 -25.10 -0.97 -21.85
CA VAL A 356 -24.36 -2.22 -21.63
C VAL A 356 -25.20 -3.43 -22.03
N PRO A 357 -24.67 -4.29 -22.91
CA PRO A 357 -25.45 -5.41 -23.43
C PRO A 357 -25.74 -6.45 -22.34
N ILE A 358 -26.95 -7.00 -22.41
CA ILE A 358 -27.24 -8.31 -21.83
C ILE A 358 -26.68 -9.35 -22.80
N VAL A 359 -25.88 -10.28 -22.30
CA VAL A 359 -25.23 -11.30 -23.11
C VAL A 359 -25.77 -12.67 -22.74
N ASN A 360 -26.19 -13.44 -23.75
CA ASN A 360 -26.78 -14.77 -23.63
C ASN A 360 -25.73 -15.84 -23.99
N TYR A 361 -24.90 -16.24 -23.02
CA TYR A 361 -23.83 -17.22 -23.24
C TYR A 361 -24.38 -18.65 -23.23
N LYS A 362 -24.25 -19.37 -24.35
CA LYS A 362 -24.41 -20.83 -24.35
C LYS A 362 -23.24 -21.50 -23.63
N LEU A 363 -23.52 -22.33 -22.64
CA LEU A 363 -22.47 -23.05 -21.92
C LEU A 363 -22.08 -24.32 -22.67
N TRP A 364 -20.78 -24.60 -22.73
CA TRP A 364 -20.29 -25.90 -23.18
C TRP A 364 -20.74 -27.01 -22.23
N PRO A 365 -20.87 -28.26 -22.70
CA PRO A 365 -21.40 -29.35 -21.88
C PRO A 365 -20.69 -29.51 -20.53
N ASP A 366 -19.35 -29.51 -20.52
CA ASP A 366 -18.55 -29.61 -19.30
C ASP A 366 -18.65 -28.37 -18.41
N THR A 367 -18.71 -27.17 -18.99
CA THR A 367 -18.92 -25.92 -18.24
C THR A 367 -20.24 -25.99 -17.50
N PHE A 368 -21.32 -26.39 -18.17
CA PHE A 368 -22.64 -26.46 -17.57
C PHE A 368 -22.76 -27.56 -16.52
N ARG A 369 -22.20 -28.75 -16.81
CA ARG A 369 -22.16 -29.87 -15.86
C ARG A 369 -21.47 -29.45 -14.56
N LEU A 370 -20.30 -28.83 -14.66
CA LEU A 370 -19.57 -28.35 -13.48
C LEU A 370 -20.27 -27.20 -12.77
N LEU A 371 -20.96 -26.32 -13.51
CA LEU A 371 -21.76 -25.24 -12.91
C LEU A 371 -22.90 -25.80 -12.07
N LYS A 372 -23.59 -26.85 -12.54
CA LYS A 372 -24.61 -27.57 -11.75
C LYS A 372 -24.00 -28.24 -10.53
N GLU A 373 -22.87 -28.93 -10.70
CA GLU A 373 -22.16 -29.64 -9.62
C GLU A 373 -21.76 -28.70 -8.48
N HIS A 374 -21.36 -27.47 -8.80
CA HIS A 374 -20.86 -26.49 -7.84
C HIS A 374 -21.86 -25.40 -7.47
N ARG A 375 -23.13 -25.53 -7.87
CA ARG A 375 -24.19 -24.58 -7.53
C ARG A 375 -24.35 -24.50 -6.01
N SER A 376 -24.32 -23.28 -5.47
CA SER A 376 -24.42 -23.03 -4.03
C SER A 376 -25.84 -23.22 -3.46
N GLY A 377 -26.87 -23.11 -4.32
CA GLY A 377 -28.28 -23.04 -3.91
C GLY A 377 -28.69 -21.72 -3.26
N LYS A 378 -27.85 -20.67 -3.34
CA LYS A 378 -28.11 -19.33 -2.83
C LYS A 378 -28.17 -18.31 -3.99
N GLU A 379 -28.42 -17.04 -3.66
CA GLU A 379 -28.43 -15.96 -4.67
C GLU A 379 -27.15 -15.92 -5.51
N THR A 380 -25.97 -16.04 -4.90
CA THR A 380 -24.69 -16.15 -5.63
C THR A 380 -24.42 -17.60 -6.01
N VAL A 381 -24.21 -17.89 -7.29
CA VAL A 381 -24.07 -19.28 -7.81
C VAL A 381 -22.87 -20.00 -7.22
N LEU A 382 -21.72 -19.33 -7.12
CA LEU A 382 -20.46 -19.93 -6.73
C LEU A 382 -19.95 -19.31 -5.43
N LEU A 383 -19.86 -20.15 -4.40
CA LEU A 383 -19.31 -19.78 -3.10
C LEU A 383 -18.15 -20.70 -2.74
N THR A 384 -17.24 -20.20 -1.91
CA THR A 384 -16.19 -21.03 -1.30
C THR A 384 -16.83 -22.05 -0.34
N ARG A 385 -16.04 -23.02 0.12
CA ARG A 385 -16.47 -23.98 1.16
C ARG A 385 -16.95 -23.31 2.46
N PHE A 386 -16.55 -22.06 2.71
CA PHE A 386 -16.94 -21.28 3.87
C PHE A 386 -18.17 -20.39 3.61
N GLY A 387 -18.78 -20.50 2.43
CA GLY A 387 -19.96 -19.71 2.05
C GLY A 387 -19.65 -18.26 1.67
N THR A 388 -18.39 -17.90 1.47
CA THR A 388 -17.98 -16.55 1.04
C THR A 388 -17.81 -16.48 -0.48
N VAL A 389 -17.85 -15.28 -1.05
CA VAL A 389 -17.56 -15.08 -2.48
C VAL A 389 -16.08 -15.33 -2.80
N TRP A 390 -15.80 -15.70 -4.05
CA TRP A 390 -14.47 -16.13 -4.50
C TRP A 390 -13.48 -14.99 -4.75
N ALA A 391 -14.00 -13.81 -5.13
CA ALA A 391 -13.22 -12.60 -5.32
C ALA A 391 -14.03 -11.40 -4.84
N TRP A 392 -13.40 -10.51 -4.07
CA TRP A 392 -14.02 -9.29 -3.57
C TRP A 392 -12.97 -8.21 -3.30
N GLU A 393 -13.40 -6.96 -3.36
CA GLU A 393 -12.67 -5.79 -2.90
C GLU A 393 -13.59 -4.88 -2.09
N GLU A 394 -13.08 -4.31 -1.00
CA GLU A 394 -13.85 -3.42 -0.12
C GLU A 394 -12.91 -2.40 0.54
N LEU A 395 -13.52 -1.33 1.05
CA LEU A 395 -12.85 -0.34 1.88
C LEU A 395 -13.39 -0.48 3.31
N VAL A 396 -12.56 -0.94 4.25
CA VAL A 396 -12.91 -1.07 5.67
C VAL A 396 -12.04 -0.10 6.46
N ASP A 397 -12.66 0.87 7.13
CA ASP A 397 -11.97 1.90 7.93
C ASP A 397 -10.86 2.63 7.15
N GLY A 398 -11.14 3.05 5.91
CA GLY A 398 -10.17 3.69 5.01
C GLY A 398 -9.05 2.78 4.50
N LYS A 399 -9.07 1.48 4.86
CA LYS A 399 -8.10 0.49 4.41
C LYS A 399 -8.70 -0.40 3.32
N TYR A 400 -8.02 -0.44 2.19
CA TYR A 400 -8.36 -1.35 1.09
C TYR A 400 -8.09 -2.79 1.52
N LYS A 401 -9.12 -3.63 1.44
CA LYS A 401 -9.03 -5.08 1.59
C LYS A 401 -9.52 -5.73 0.31
N SER A 402 -8.90 -6.84 -0.06
CA SER A 402 -9.35 -7.65 -1.18
C SER A 402 -8.94 -9.09 -0.98
N ASN A 403 -9.72 -9.99 -1.54
CA ASN A 403 -9.36 -11.40 -1.65
C ASN A 403 -9.65 -11.88 -3.07
N ASP A 404 -8.75 -12.68 -3.65
CA ASP A 404 -8.96 -13.35 -4.94
C ASP A 404 -8.49 -14.82 -4.80
N SER A 405 -9.41 -15.65 -4.33
CA SER A 405 -9.15 -17.08 -4.13
C SER A 405 -9.03 -17.82 -5.47
N ILE A 406 -9.61 -17.29 -6.56
CA ILE A 406 -9.47 -17.87 -7.92
C ILE A 406 -8.03 -17.70 -8.40
N ALA A 407 -7.48 -16.48 -8.31
CA ALA A 407 -6.09 -16.20 -8.68
C ALA A 407 -5.11 -16.99 -7.80
N THR A 408 -5.42 -17.15 -6.52
CA THR A 408 -4.62 -17.96 -5.58
C THR A 408 -4.58 -19.42 -6.02
N ASN A 409 -5.73 -20.03 -6.29
CA ASN A 409 -5.82 -21.40 -6.79
C ASN A 409 -5.12 -21.59 -8.14
N TYR A 410 -5.23 -20.61 -9.04
CA TYR A 410 -4.51 -20.62 -10.31
C TYR A 410 -2.99 -20.58 -10.13
N ASN A 411 -2.49 -19.78 -9.20
CA ASN A 411 -1.05 -19.73 -8.89
C ASN A 411 -0.56 -21.05 -8.30
N HIS A 412 -1.36 -21.71 -7.46
CA HIS A 412 -1.05 -23.06 -6.96
C HIS A 412 -1.02 -24.09 -8.09
N LEU A 413 -1.97 -24.04 -9.04
CA LEU A 413 -1.95 -24.90 -10.23
C LEU A 413 -0.63 -24.70 -11.00
N LYS A 414 -0.25 -23.46 -11.31
CA LYS A 414 1.01 -23.18 -12.01
C LYS A 414 2.25 -23.67 -11.25
N ALA A 415 2.29 -23.48 -9.93
CA ALA A 415 3.39 -23.97 -9.11
C ALA A 415 3.49 -25.50 -9.14
N ARG A 416 2.34 -26.20 -9.13
CA ARG A 416 2.28 -27.66 -9.26
C ARG A 416 2.77 -28.12 -10.64
N LEU A 417 2.30 -27.50 -11.72
CA LEU A 417 2.74 -27.81 -13.09
C LEU A 417 4.25 -27.61 -13.24
N LYS A 418 4.79 -26.52 -12.68
CA LYS A 418 6.23 -26.26 -12.66
C LYS A 418 7.01 -27.34 -11.91
N LYS A 419 6.49 -27.83 -10.78
CA LYS A 419 7.16 -28.85 -9.95
C LYS A 419 7.13 -30.23 -10.60
N ALA A 420 6.05 -30.56 -11.31
CA ALA A 420 5.86 -31.86 -11.93
C ALA A 420 6.64 -32.03 -13.25
N ASP A 421 7.41 -31.02 -13.66
CA ASP A 421 8.03 -30.92 -14.99
C ASP A 421 7.04 -31.20 -16.14
N GLU A 422 5.76 -30.91 -15.88
CA GLU A 422 4.72 -30.93 -16.91
C GLU A 422 4.88 -29.69 -17.79
N GLU A 423 4.10 -29.61 -18.87
CA GLU A 423 4.02 -28.44 -19.75
C GLU A 423 3.67 -27.17 -18.96
N TYR A 424 4.69 -26.50 -18.43
CA TYR A 424 4.56 -25.39 -17.52
C TYR A 424 4.12 -24.14 -18.29
N VAL A 425 2.99 -23.55 -17.86
CA VAL A 425 2.43 -22.36 -18.49
C VAL A 425 2.68 -21.13 -17.59
N PRO A 426 3.77 -20.35 -17.78
CA PRO A 426 4.12 -19.19 -16.95
C PRO A 426 3.24 -17.95 -17.19
N LYS A 427 2.02 -18.12 -17.73
CA LYS A 427 1.16 -17.02 -18.12
C LYS A 427 0.21 -16.60 -16.98
N PRO A 428 -0.25 -15.33 -16.95
CA PRO A 428 -1.19 -14.88 -15.92
C PRO A 428 -2.63 -15.24 -16.28
N LEU A 429 -3.46 -15.46 -15.25
CA LEU A 429 -4.86 -15.91 -15.36
C LEU A 429 -5.69 -15.06 -16.35
N LYS A 430 -5.52 -13.74 -16.33
CA LYS A 430 -6.23 -12.79 -17.21
C LYS A 430 -6.05 -13.06 -18.71
N LEU A 431 -5.03 -13.85 -19.12
CA LEU A 431 -4.85 -14.17 -20.52
C LEU A 431 -5.88 -15.19 -21.03
N LEU A 432 -6.58 -15.94 -20.19
CA LEU A 432 -7.65 -16.85 -20.64
C LEU A 432 -8.75 -16.07 -21.37
N ARG A 433 -9.38 -15.10 -20.69
CA ARG A 433 -10.36 -14.17 -21.27
C ARG A 433 -9.82 -13.48 -22.52
N LYS A 434 -8.58 -12.98 -22.47
CA LYS A 434 -7.97 -12.28 -23.61
C LYS A 434 -7.74 -13.19 -24.81
N THR A 435 -7.34 -14.44 -24.57
CA THR A 435 -7.08 -15.41 -25.64
C THR A 435 -8.37 -15.74 -26.37
N SER A 436 -9.47 -15.97 -25.65
CA SER A 436 -10.78 -16.18 -26.25
C SER A 436 -11.25 -14.96 -27.04
N ALA A 437 -11.09 -13.77 -26.48
CA ALA A 437 -11.44 -12.53 -27.16
C ALA A 437 -10.63 -12.32 -28.45
N THR A 438 -9.30 -12.50 -28.40
CA THR A 438 -8.43 -12.36 -29.57
C THR A 438 -8.72 -13.42 -30.64
N ARG A 439 -9.10 -14.64 -30.25
CA ARG A 439 -9.52 -15.69 -31.19
C ARG A 439 -10.80 -15.30 -31.94
N ILE A 440 -11.81 -14.84 -31.21
CA ILE A 440 -13.05 -14.33 -31.83
C ILE A 440 -12.70 -13.15 -32.74
N GLU A 441 -11.93 -12.18 -32.25
CA GLU A 441 -11.49 -10.98 -32.99
C GLU A 441 -10.76 -11.32 -34.29
N SER A 442 -9.95 -12.37 -34.30
CA SER A 442 -9.19 -12.81 -35.48
C SER A 442 -10.02 -13.63 -36.48
N HIS A 443 -11.24 -14.04 -36.11
CA HIS A 443 -12.10 -14.81 -37.00
C HIS A 443 -12.77 -13.91 -38.04
N GLU A 444 -12.71 -14.33 -39.31
CA GLU A 444 -13.15 -13.56 -40.48
C GLU A 444 -14.58 -13.00 -40.33
N HIS A 445 -15.50 -13.81 -39.81
CA HIS A 445 -16.92 -13.42 -39.69
C HIS A 445 -17.35 -13.01 -38.27
N TYR A 446 -16.59 -13.39 -37.24
CA TYR A 446 -17.02 -13.24 -35.84
C TYR A 446 -16.34 -12.07 -35.13
N GLY A 447 -15.24 -11.54 -35.67
CA GLY A 447 -14.43 -10.54 -34.98
C GLY A 447 -15.17 -9.29 -34.54
N ARG A 448 -16.18 -8.87 -35.31
CA ARG A 448 -17.04 -7.71 -34.96
C ARG A 448 -17.83 -7.88 -33.66
N TYR A 449 -18.03 -9.11 -33.17
CA TYR A 449 -18.83 -9.40 -31.97
C TYR A 449 -18.01 -9.58 -30.70
N VAL A 450 -16.69 -9.38 -30.74
CA VAL A 450 -15.81 -9.52 -29.56
C VAL A 450 -16.24 -8.60 -28.40
N SER A 451 -16.70 -7.39 -28.70
CA SER A 451 -17.21 -6.45 -27.68
C SER A 451 -18.47 -6.99 -26.99
N HIS A 452 -19.36 -7.63 -27.73
CA HIS A 452 -20.55 -8.29 -27.18
C HIS A 452 -20.15 -9.51 -26.32
N PHE A 453 -19.23 -10.36 -26.81
CA PHE A 453 -18.67 -11.46 -26.02
C PHE A 453 -18.07 -11.01 -24.68
N LEU A 454 -17.44 -9.84 -24.65
CA LEU A 454 -16.82 -9.29 -23.44
C LEU A 454 -17.80 -8.52 -22.53
N GLY A 455 -19.05 -8.34 -22.95
CA GLY A 455 -20.04 -7.52 -22.24
C GLY A 455 -19.62 -6.07 -22.12
N HIS A 456 -18.93 -5.53 -23.13
CA HIS A 456 -18.46 -4.14 -23.14
C HIS A 456 -19.53 -3.20 -23.71
N SER A 457 -19.67 -2.02 -23.11
CA SER A 457 -20.48 -0.95 -23.68
C SER A 457 -19.96 -0.57 -25.09
N PRO A 458 -20.86 -0.41 -26.07
CA PRO A 458 -20.50 0.08 -27.40
C PRO A 458 -19.80 1.44 -27.31
N ARG A 459 -18.65 1.61 -27.97
CA ARG A 459 -17.88 2.87 -27.91
C ARG A 459 -18.28 3.86 -28.99
N THR A 460 -18.85 3.39 -30.09
CA THR A 460 -19.27 4.22 -31.22
C THR A 460 -20.77 4.06 -31.51
N ILE A 461 -21.37 5.04 -32.20
CA ILE A 461 -22.79 4.97 -32.63
C ILE A 461 -23.04 3.75 -33.53
N LYS A 462 -22.06 3.40 -34.37
CA LYS A 462 -22.10 2.18 -35.20
C LYS A 462 -22.16 0.92 -34.34
N ASP A 463 -21.37 0.86 -33.28
CA ASP A 463 -21.40 -0.27 -32.34
C ASP A 463 -22.76 -0.34 -31.63
N ARG A 464 -23.35 0.80 -31.23
CA ARG A 464 -24.66 0.80 -30.55
C ARG A 464 -25.76 0.17 -31.40
N ASN A 465 -25.77 0.47 -32.69
CA ASN A 465 -26.85 0.03 -33.59
C ASN A 465 -26.62 -1.37 -34.20
N TYR A 466 -25.39 -1.89 -34.20
CA TYR A 466 -25.04 -3.11 -34.95
C TYR A 466 -24.12 -4.10 -34.21
N ALA A 467 -23.75 -3.87 -32.94
CA ALA A 467 -22.80 -4.74 -32.23
C ALA A 467 -23.42 -6.00 -31.62
N ALA A 468 -24.75 -6.08 -31.47
CA ALA A 468 -25.39 -7.27 -30.91
C ALA A 468 -25.65 -8.30 -32.03
N PRO A 469 -25.04 -9.50 -31.97
CA PRO A 469 -25.44 -10.63 -32.83
C PRO A 469 -26.85 -11.11 -32.45
N SER A 470 -27.50 -11.86 -33.34
CA SER A 470 -28.67 -12.66 -32.94
C SER A 470 -28.23 -13.77 -31.97
N ASP A 471 -29.14 -14.24 -31.11
CA ASP A 471 -28.86 -15.32 -30.16
C ASP A 471 -28.33 -16.59 -30.85
N GLN A 472 -28.86 -16.93 -32.03
CA GLN A 472 -28.43 -18.08 -32.82
C GLN A 472 -26.99 -17.90 -33.34
N LEU A 473 -26.67 -16.72 -33.88
CA LEU A 473 -25.31 -16.43 -34.36
C LEU A 473 -24.32 -16.39 -33.19
N PHE A 474 -24.73 -15.83 -32.04
CA PHE A 474 -23.85 -15.81 -30.88
C PHE A 474 -23.60 -17.21 -30.33
N GLU A 475 -24.61 -18.06 -30.28
CA GLU A 475 -24.44 -19.47 -29.93
C GLU A 475 -23.46 -20.18 -30.87
N GLU A 476 -23.56 -19.94 -32.19
CA GLU A 476 -22.61 -20.45 -33.18
C GLU A 476 -21.18 -20.01 -32.87
N ILE A 477 -20.95 -18.74 -32.52
CA ILE A 477 -19.64 -18.20 -32.13
C ILE A 477 -19.09 -18.93 -30.90
N ILE A 478 -19.93 -19.15 -29.88
CA ILE A 478 -19.52 -19.80 -28.63
C ILE A 478 -19.22 -21.30 -28.86
N ILE A 479 -20.00 -21.98 -29.71
CA ILE A 479 -19.78 -23.37 -30.10
C ILE A 479 -18.49 -23.49 -30.91
N TRP A 480 -18.27 -22.62 -31.89
CA TRP A 480 -17.04 -22.55 -32.67
C TRP A 480 -15.81 -22.40 -31.77
N LEU A 481 -15.86 -21.48 -30.80
CA LEU A 481 -14.76 -21.29 -29.85
C LEU A 481 -14.50 -22.55 -29.03
N GLY A 482 -15.55 -23.26 -28.62
CA GLY A 482 -15.44 -24.54 -27.92
C GLY A 482 -14.78 -25.63 -28.76
N ARG A 483 -15.08 -25.70 -30.07
CA ARG A 483 -14.44 -26.62 -31.01
C ARG A 483 -12.97 -26.27 -31.27
N ASP A 484 -12.67 -24.98 -31.40
CA ASP A 484 -11.31 -24.48 -31.58
C ASP A 484 -10.39 -24.81 -30.38
N TYR A 485 -10.94 -24.85 -29.17
CA TYR A 485 -10.22 -25.38 -28.00
C TYR A 485 -10.30 -26.91 -27.85
N GLY A 486 -11.23 -27.57 -28.52
CA GLY A 486 -11.48 -29.01 -28.42
C GLY A 486 -12.31 -29.43 -27.19
N PHE A 487 -13.10 -28.53 -26.61
CA PHE A 487 -14.03 -28.81 -25.52
C PHE A 487 -15.46 -29.10 -26.00
N VAL A 488 -15.75 -28.83 -27.27
CA VAL A 488 -17.02 -29.15 -27.94
C VAL A 488 -16.70 -30.00 -29.16
N ARG A 489 -17.54 -31.02 -29.42
CA ARG A 489 -17.39 -31.92 -30.56
C ARG A 489 -18.09 -31.40 -31.82
#